data_AF-A0AAT9LEE7-F1
#
_entry.id   AF-A0AAT9LEE7-F1
#
_cell.length_a   1.000
_cell.length_b   1.000
_cell.length_c   1.000
_cell.angle_alpha   90.00
_cell.angle_beta   90.00
_cell.angle_gamma   90.00
#
_symmetry.space_group_name_H-M   'P 1'
#
loop_
_entity.id
_entity.type
_entity.pdbx_description
1 polymer ?
#
loop_
_entity_poly.entity_id
_entity_poly.type
_entity_poly.pdbx_seq_one_letter_code
_entity_poly.pdbx_strand_id
1 'polypeptide(L)'
;MKSWRCTVCGYIHVGSEPPEVCPVCHAPKSAFVEVTKEISAPETRVTPPKSQTASSLPVVPTEPGGDDIKAGLYAISYGMFVVSSRKDGKFNAQTCNTVFQVTSDPPRVAIGINKQNLTHEYIEASKVLTVTVLGKGNMKHIKRFGFQSGRVQDKFQGVDYRLSPKVGCPIIPDGVAYLECQVKPEMSVDVGTHTLYVADVVGGGSLRGTEPITYAYYRQNRTSPEELVDDVDWNNVVASLNLEFGANRRYQYQIGQLRHPRLVSILDGIMRTEGDHVENAIKYLSRRMSEKLGATGAKGFATALLFMKLNREFEEIARATYSQFARETDDKALKDMFTDQARSEMGHINIFKAIVEELSRGDYPVMFYCPLCGWELDYGVKPAEGDVKTCPKCGAKFSLVMNGDDWDLKRIS
;
A
#
# COMPACT_ATOMS: atom_id res chain seq x y z
N MET A 1 33.21 16.68 -25.92
CA MET A 1 32.68 15.33 -25.66
C MET A 1 31.24 15.32 -26.12
N LYS A 2 30.89 14.50 -27.13
CA LYS A 2 29.51 14.37 -27.57
C LYS A 2 28.72 13.54 -26.55
N SER A 3 27.43 13.80 -26.45
CA SER A 3 26.53 13.07 -25.56
C SER A 3 25.31 12.66 -26.37
N TRP A 4 24.94 11.39 -26.23
CA TRP A 4 23.86 10.77 -26.98
C TRP A 4 22.80 10.28 -26.01
N ARG A 5 21.55 10.69 -26.21
CA ARG A 5 20.42 10.27 -25.37
C ARG A 5 19.58 9.24 -26.11
N CYS A 6 19.35 8.09 -25.48
CA CYS A 6 18.39 7.10 -25.96
C CYS A 6 16.97 7.68 -25.87
N THR A 7 16.22 7.70 -26.97
CA THR A 7 14.83 8.19 -27.01
C THR A 7 13.83 7.22 -26.37
N VAL A 8 14.23 5.97 -26.13
CA VAL A 8 13.36 4.93 -25.54
C VAL A 8 13.42 4.93 -24.01
N CYS A 9 14.61 5.06 -23.42
CA CYS A 9 14.78 4.95 -21.95
C CYS A 9 15.52 6.13 -21.30
N GLY A 10 15.96 7.12 -22.09
CA GLY A 10 16.66 8.30 -21.57
C GLY A 10 18.14 8.09 -21.21
N TYR A 11 18.69 6.88 -21.34
CA TYR A 11 20.12 6.60 -21.08
C TYR A 11 21.03 7.56 -21.88
N ILE A 12 21.97 8.21 -21.18
CA ILE A 12 22.95 9.11 -21.78
C ILE A 12 24.28 8.38 -21.92
N HIS A 13 24.73 8.23 -23.17
CA HIS A 13 26.06 7.74 -23.50
C HIS A 13 26.99 8.92 -23.79
N VAL A 14 28.15 8.96 -23.12
CA VAL A 14 29.19 9.95 -23.37
C VAL A 14 30.28 9.30 -24.22
N GLY A 15 30.38 9.72 -25.48
CA GLY A 15 31.23 9.11 -26.48
C GLY A 15 31.14 9.85 -27.81
N SER A 16 32.09 9.62 -28.71
CA SER A 16 32.05 10.21 -30.06
C SER A 16 30.85 9.74 -30.87
N GLU A 17 30.36 8.52 -30.62
CA GLU A 17 29.21 7.89 -31.27
C GLU A 17 28.28 7.24 -30.23
N PRO A 18 26.99 7.01 -30.53
CA PRO A 18 26.11 6.24 -29.67
C PRO A 18 26.45 4.74 -29.73
N PRO A 19 26.15 3.95 -28.67
CA PRO A 19 26.40 2.52 -28.67
C PRO A 19 25.49 1.80 -29.68
N GLU A 20 25.94 0.65 -30.22
CA GLU A 20 25.15 -0.17 -31.17
C GLU A 20 23.80 -0.62 -30.60
N VAL A 21 23.77 -0.86 -29.29
CA VAL A 21 22.59 -1.24 -28.53
C VAL A 21 22.60 -0.47 -27.21
N CYS A 22 21.45 0.05 -26.80
CA CYS A 22 21.31 0.69 -25.50
C CYS A 22 21.54 -0.35 -24.37
N PRO A 23 22.48 -0.11 -23.43
CA PRO A 23 22.79 -1.07 -22.36
C PRO A 23 21.67 -1.21 -21.32
N VAL A 24 20.65 -0.35 -21.37
CA VAL A 24 19.53 -0.35 -20.41
C VAL A 24 18.30 -1.03 -21.00
N CYS A 25 17.89 -0.64 -22.20
CA CYS A 25 16.62 -1.11 -22.80
C CYS A 25 16.80 -1.94 -24.07
N HIS A 26 18.04 -2.17 -24.49
CA HIS A 26 18.39 -2.91 -25.70
C HIS A 26 17.84 -2.33 -27.01
N ALA A 27 17.40 -1.06 -27.00
CA ALA A 27 17.03 -0.34 -28.22
C ALA A 27 18.23 -0.18 -29.18
N PRO A 28 18.02 -0.24 -30.50
CA PRO A 28 19.09 -0.15 -31.50
C PRO A 28 19.71 1.26 -31.54
N LYS A 29 20.91 1.38 -32.09
CA LYS A 29 21.66 2.65 -32.28
C LYS A 29 20.84 3.79 -32.88
N SER A 30 19.87 3.48 -33.77
CA SER A 30 18.97 4.45 -34.39
C SER A 30 18.06 5.18 -33.40
N ALA A 31 17.92 4.66 -32.16
CA ALA A 31 17.14 5.28 -31.10
C ALA A 31 17.94 6.28 -30.25
N PHE A 32 19.11 6.75 -30.70
CA PHE A 32 19.91 7.76 -29.99
C PHE A 32 19.92 9.10 -30.72
N VAL A 33 19.77 10.19 -29.96
CA VAL A 33 19.85 11.57 -30.47
C VAL A 33 21.00 12.33 -29.79
N GLU A 34 21.75 13.13 -30.55
CA GLU A 34 22.83 13.96 -30.01
C GLU A 34 22.25 15.13 -29.19
N VAL A 35 22.81 15.36 -28.00
CA VAL A 35 22.39 16.44 -27.10
C VAL A 35 23.31 17.64 -27.27
N THR A 36 22.85 18.68 -27.95
CA THR A 36 23.56 19.97 -28.08
C THR A 36 23.12 20.93 -26.96
N LYS A 37 24.05 21.38 -26.12
CA LYS A 37 23.78 22.35 -25.05
C LYS A 37 23.50 23.74 -25.61
N GLU A 38 22.29 24.28 -25.38
CA GLU A 38 22.02 25.69 -25.03
C GLU A 38 20.52 25.91 -24.78
N ILE A 39 20.18 26.64 -23.70
CA ILE A 39 19.28 27.82 -23.66
C ILE A 39 19.31 28.44 -22.25
N SER A 40 19.34 29.77 -22.26
CA SER A 40 19.62 30.78 -21.23
C SER A 40 18.40 31.26 -20.42
N ALA A 41 18.68 31.92 -19.29
CA ALA A 41 17.73 32.55 -18.37
C ALA A 41 17.23 33.94 -18.85
N PRO A 42 16.07 34.44 -18.38
CA PRO A 42 15.75 35.86 -18.45
C PRO A 42 15.74 36.54 -17.07
N GLU A 43 16.47 37.67 -16.98
CA GLU A 43 16.33 38.70 -15.96
C GLU A 43 15.26 39.72 -16.39
N THR A 44 14.42 40.19 -15.46
CA THR A 44 14.00 41.61 -15.44
C THR A 44 13.63 42.05 -14.03
N ARG A 45 14.29 43.12 -13.57
CA ARG A 45 14.01 43.90 -12.36
C ARG A 45 12.74 44.74 -12.51
N VAL A 46 11.89 44.77 -11.48
CA VAL A 46 11.03 45.92 -11.13
C VAL A 46 11.00 46.06 -9.61
N THR A 47 11.31 47.26 -9.09
CA THR A 47 11.28 47.63 -7.67
C THR A 47 9.91 48.17 -7.21
N PRO A 48 9.59 48.17 -5.89
CA PRO A 48 8.22 48.09 -5.36
C PRO A 48 7.67 49.40 -4.73
N PRO A 49 6.40 49.41 -4.28
CA PRO A 49 6.05 50.00 -2.99
C PRO A 49 5.37 49.03 -2.01
N LYS A 50 5.33 49.46 -0.74
CA LYS A 50 5.38 48.68 0.51
C LYS A 50 4.03 48.18 1.07
N SER A 51 4.16 47.12 1.90
CA SER A 51 3.38 46.77 3.12
C SER A 51 2.05 46.02 2.86
N GLN A 52 1.65 44.94 3.56
CA GLN A 52 1.91 44.45 4.93
C GLN A 52 1.70 42.91 5.04
N THR A 53 2.33 42.33 6.07
CA THR A 53 1.91 41.15 6.88
C THR A 53 1.99 39.70 6.38
N ALA A 54 2.57 38.88 7.26
CA ALA A 54 2.51 37.42 7.43
C ALA A 54 3.32 36.53 6.45
N SER A 55 4.49 36.15 6.96
CA SER A 55 5.44 35.15 6.45
C SER A 55 4.81 33.77 6.22
N SER A 56 4.68 33.38 4.96
CA SER A 56 4.87 31.99 4.54
C SER A 56 5.73 32.01 3.28
N LEU A 57 6.88 31.35 3.31
CA LEU A 57 7.75 31.23 2.15
C LEU A 57 6.97 30.48 1.05
N PRO A 58 7.04 30.93 -0.23
CA PRO A 58 6.50 30.13 -1.32
C PRO A 58 7.31 28.84 -1.42
N VAL A 59 6.65 27.71 -1.20
CA VAL A 59 7.20 26.39 -1.48
C VAL A 59 7.42 26.33 -2.99
N VAL A 60 8.68 26.40 -3.41
CA VAL A 60 9.06 26.11 -4.79
C VAL A 60 8.69 24.65 -5.04
N PRO A 61 7.83 24.32 -6.02
CA PRO A 61 7.51 22.94 -6.34
C PRO A 61 8.81 22.23 -6.74
N THR A 62 9.27 21.29 -5.92
CA THR A 62 10.30 20.35 -6.32
C THR A 62 9.74 19.52 -7.47
N GLU A 63 10.42 19.49 -8.62
CA GLU A 63 9.98 18.66 -9.74
C GLU A 63 9.82 17.20 -9.28
N PRO A 64 8.69 16.53 -9.57
CA PRO A 64 8.48 15.16 -9.15
C PRO A 64 9.55 14.26 -9.78
N GLY A 65 10.33 13.58 -8.93
CA GLY A 65 11.21 12.52 -9.37
C GLY A 65 10.38 11.29 -9.79
N GLY A 66 10.48 10.90 -11.06
CA GLY A 66 9.91 9.67 -11.61
C GLY A 66 8.38 9.69 -11.80
N ASP A 67 7.89 9.06 -12.86
CA ASP A 67 6.44 8.89 -13.14
C ASP A 67 5.77 7.99 -12.09
N ASP A 68 5.48 8.51 -10.90
CA ASP A 68 4.62 7.85 -9.91
C ASP A 68 3.15 8.13 -10.23
N ILE A 69 2.64 7.43 -11.24
CA ILE A 69 1.23 7.48 -11.65
C ILE A 69 0.30 7.20 -10.44
N LYS A 70 0.72 6.36 -9.48
CA LYS A 70 -0.07 6.07 -8.28
C LYS A 70 -0.19 7.31 -7.40
N ALA A 71 0.91 8.03 -7.14
CA ALA A 71 0.86 9.30 -6.40
C ALA A 71 -0.05 10.33 -7.07
N GLY A 72 0.00 10.45 -8.41
CA GLY A 72 -0.89 11.32 -9.17
C GLY A 72 -2.37 10.96 -9.00
N LEU A 73 -2.72 9.67 -9.12
CA LEU A 73 -4.08 9.19 -8.88
C LEU A 73 -4.55 9.42 -7.44
N TYR A 74 -3.65 9.30 -6.46
CA TYR A 74 -3.97 9.53 -5.05
C TYR A 74 -4.22 11.01 -4.70
N ALA A 75 -3.69 11.95 -5.49
CA ALA A 75 -3.93 13.38 -5.29
C ALA A 75 -5.35 13.83 -5.68
N ILE A 76 -6.09 13.01 -6.43
CA ILE A 76 -7.46 13.32 -6.84
C ILE A 76 -8.40 13.28 -5.62
N SER A 77 -9.16 14.36 -5.44
CA SER A 77 -10.14 14.46 -4.36
C SER A 77 -11.45 13.79 -4.73
N TYR A 78 -12.04 13.09 -3.77
CA TYR A 78 -13.33 12.43 -3.90
C TYR A 78 -14.17 12.63 -2.64
N GLY A 79 -15.50 12.63 -2.80
CA GLY A 79 -16.43 12.43 -1.70
C GLY A 79 -16.54 10.94 -1.32
N MET A 80 -17.35 10.65 -0.30
CA MET A 80 -17.78 9.28 -0.02
C MET A 80 -19.29 9.15 -0.14
N PHE A 81 -19.71 8.04 -0.74
CA PHE A 81 -21.09 7.79 -1.08
C PHE A 81 -21.47 6.35 -0.74
N VAL A 82 -22.77 6.14 -0.48
CA VAL A 82 -23.38 4.80 -0.57
C VAL A 82 -24.20 4.76 -1.85
N VAL A 83 -23.84 3.84 -2.74
CA VAL A 83 -24.60 3.58 -3.98
C VAL A 83 -25.44 2.34 -3.75
N SER A 84 -26.76 2.48 -3.86
CA SER A 84 -27.70 1.36 -3.70
C SER A 84 -28.51 1.12 -4.95
N SER A 85 -28.93 -0.12 -5.14
CA SER A 85 -29.81 -0.53 -6.23
C SER A 85 -30.66 -1.73 -5.79
N ARG A 86 -31.55 -2.19 -6.66
CA ARG A 86 -32.53 -3.24 -6.38
C ARG A 86 -32.57 -4.28 -7.50
N LYS A 87 -32.93 -5.51 -7.15
CA LYS A 87 -33.19 -6.59 -8.11
C LYS A 87 -34.11 -7.62 -7.46
N ASP A 88 -35.15 -8.04 -8.17
CA ASP A 88 -36.08 -9.11 -7.74
C ASP A 88 -36.61 -8.93 -6.29
N GLY A 89 -37.01 -7.70 -5.95
CA GLY A 89 -37.52 -7.35 -4.60
C GLY A 89 -36.45 -7.28 -3.51
N LYS A 90 -35.18 -7.53 -3.82
CA LYS A 90 -34.04 -7.41 -2.90
C LYS A 90 -33.27 -6.12 -3.14
N PHE A 91 -32.58 -5.67 -2.10
CA PHE A 91 -31.72 -4.50 -2.14
C PHE A 91 -30.26 -4.86 -1.90
N ASN A 92 -29.36 -4.10 -2.50
CA ASN A 92 -27.94 -4.17 -2.18
C ASN A 92 -27.29 -2.80 -2.36
N ALA A 93 -26.19 -2.57 -1.66
CA ALA A 93 -25.44 -1.34 -1.73
C ALA A 93 -23.93 -1.56 -1.57
N GLN A 94 -23.17 -0.55 -1.97
CA GLN A 94 -21.74 -0.47 -1.73
C GLN A 94 -21.31 0.94 -1.37
N THR A 95 -20.20 1.06 -0.66
CA THR A 95 -19.49 2.33 -0.58
C THR A 95 -18.78 2.61 -1.89
N CYS A 96 -18.87 3.85 -2.37
CA CYS A 96 -18.24 4.32 -3.59
C CYS A 96 -17.68 5.72 -3.33
N ASN A 97 -16.52 6.04 -3.91
CA ASN A 97 -15.93 7.38 -3.91
C ASN A 97 -15.98 8.02 -5.32
N THR A 98 -16.03 7.19 -6.36
CA THR A 98 -16.10 7.63 -7.77
C THR A 98 -17.52 8.02 -8.16
N VAL A 99 -17.98 9.17 -7.64
CA VAL A 99 -19.19 9.85 -8.09
C VAL A 99 -18.86 11.32 -8.35
N PHE A 100 -19.22 11.82 -9.53
CA PHE A 100 -19.09 13.24 -9.86
C PHE A 100 -20.20 13.69 -10.80
N GLN A 101 -20.55 14.97 -10.72
CA GLN A 101 -21.51 15.59 -11.61
C GLN A 101 -20.90 15.80 -12.99
N VAL A 102 -21.67 15.47 -14.04
CA VAL A 102 -21.26 15.64 -15.45
C VAL A 102 -21.83 16.93 -16.03
N THR A 103 -23.12 17.19 -15.81
CA THR A 103 -23.80 18.42 -16.25
C THR A 103 -24.96 18.74 -15.29
N SER A 104 -25.38 20.01 -15.25
CA SER A 104 -26.54 20.47 -14.51
C SER A 104 -27.82 20.49 -15.34
N ASP A 105 -27.74 20.46 -16.67
CA ASP A 105 -28.91 20.50 -17.56
C ASP A 105 -28.74 19.53 -18.76
N PRO A 106 -29.48 18.40 -18.81
CA PRO A 106 -30.23 17.84 -17.68
C PRO A 106 -29.26 17.43 -16.55
N PRO A 107 -29.68 17.43 -15.28
CA PRO A 107 -28.80 17.08 -14.18
C PRO A 107 -28.34 15.63 -14.29
N ARG A 108 -27.03 15.40 -14.35
CA ARG A 108 -26.45 14.10 -14.65
C ARG A 108 -25.19 13.84 -13.85
N VAL A 109 -25.01 12.59 -13.46
CA VAL A 109 -23.85 12.10 -12.69
C VAL A 109 -23.20 10.92 -13.39
N ALA A 110 -21.89 10.77 -13.16
CA ALA A 110 -21.13 9.59 -13.52
C ALA A 110 -20.72 8.83 -12.25
N ILE A 111 -20.88 7.50 -12.27
CA ILE A 111 -20.63 6.61 -11.14
C ILE A 111 -19.77 5.43 -11.60
N GLY A 112 -18.58 5.27 -11.03
CA GLY A 112 -17.69 4.15 -11.33
C GLY A 112 -17.94 2.96 -10.41
N ILE A 113 -18.41 1.84 -10.96
CA ILE A 113 -18.70 0.63 -10.19
C ILE A 113 -17.92 -0.58 -10.70
N ASN A 114 -17.24 -1.29 -9.80
CA ASN A 114 -16.51 -2.52 -10.11
C ASN A 114 -17.48 -3.62 -10.55
N LYS A 115 -17.18 -4.27 -11.68
CA LYS A 115 -18.00 -5.34 -12.29
C LYS A 115 -18.17 -6.58 -11.40
N GLN A 116 -17.28 -6.80 -10.45
CA GLN A 116 -17.36 -7.93 -9.51
C GLN A 116 -18.36 -7.69 -8.36
N ASN A 117 -18.76 -6.44 -8.11
CA ASN A 117 -19.62 -6.11 -6.98
C ASN A 117 -21.07 -6.46 -7.29
N LEU A 118 -21.79 -7.02 -6.31
CA LEU A 118 -23.21 -7.37 -6.49
C LEU A 118 -24.08 -6.14 -6.85
N THR A 119 -23.68 -4.95 -6.39
CA THR A 119 -24.35 -3.70 -6.74
C THR A 119 -24.29 -3.43 -8.25
N HIS A 120 -23.22 -3.83 -8.95
CA HIS A 120 -23.13 -3.76 -10.41
C HIS A 120 -24.25 -4.57 -11.07
N GLU A 121 -24.41 -5.84 -10.67
CA GLU A 121 -25.47 -6.70 -11.19
C GLU A 121 -26.87 -6.13 -10.96
N TYR A 122 -27.08 -5.47 -9.81
CA TYR A 122 -28.38 -4.87 -9.47
C TYR A 122 -28.64 -3.62 -10.31
N ILE A 123 -27.62 -2.80 -10.55
CA ILE A 123 -27.70 -1.64 -11.44
C ILE A 123 -27.95 -2.11 -12.87
N GLU A 124 -27.26 -3.15 -13.34
CA GLU A 124 -27.46 -3.71 -14.66
C GLU A 124 -28.88 -4.25 -14.87
N ALA A 125 -29.46 -4.91 -13.86
CA ALA A 125 -30.80 -5.45 -13.95
C ALA A 125 -31.89 -4.36 -13.87
N SER A 126 -31.74 -3.39 -12.97
CA SER A 126 -32.80 -2.42 -12.67
C SER A 126 -32.69 -1.10 -13.44
N LYS A 127 -31.49 -0.78 -13.94
CA LYS A 127 -31.13 0.51 -14.56
C LYS A 127 -31.44 1.72 -13.69
N VAL A 128 -31.53 1.52 -12.37
CA VAL A 128 -31.73 2.59 -11.40
C VAL A 128 -30.78 2.43 -10.23
N LEU A 129 -30.42 3.55 -9.62
CA LEU A 129 -29.62 3.59 -8.41
C LEU A 129 -29.96 4.82 -7.57
N THR A 130 -29.62 4.77 -6.30
CA THR A 130 -29.51 5.97 -5.46
C THR A 130 -28.06 6.21 -5.08
N VAL A 131 -27.70 7.48 -4.95
CA VAL A 131 -26.44 7.92 -4.35
C VAL A 131 -26.77 8.64 -3.06
N THR A 132 -26.35 8.10 -1.92
CA THR A 132 -26.41 8.85 -0.66
C THR A 132 -25.03 9.46 -0.37
N VAL A 133 -24.96 10.78 -0.29
CA VAL A 133 -23.77 11.53 0.11
C VAL A 133 -23.56 11.35 1.61
N LEU A 134 -22.42 10.82 2.02
CA LEU A 134 -22.11 10.58 3.42
C LEU A 134 -21.48 11.81 4.07
N GLY A 135 -21.77 12.00 5.35
CA GLY A 135 -21.10 12.97 6.21
C GLY A 135 -20.07 12.33 7.15
N LYS A 136 -19.32 13.16 7.88
CA LYS A 136 -18.23 12.70 8.78
C LYS A 136 -18.70 11.69 9.85
N GLY A 137 -19.95 11.79 10.31
CA GLY A 137 -20.54 10.86 11.28
C GLY A 137 -20.96 9.49 10.74
N ASN A 138 -20.84 9.24 9.43
CA ASN A 138 -21.37 8.03 8.78
C ASN A 138 -20.31 6.92 8.57
N MET A 139 -19.22 6.91 9.34
CA MET A 139 -18.15 5.90 9.25
C MET A 139 -18.66 4.45 9.35
N LYS A 140 -19.70 4.21 10.16
CA LYS A 140 -20.38 2.91 10.28
C LYS A 140 -20.93 2.40 8.95
N HIS A 141 -21.47 3.28 8.10
CA HIS A 141 -22.04 2.92 6.81
C HIS A 141 -20.95 2.62 5.78
N ILE A 142 -19.83 3.34 5.83
CA ILE A 142 -18.65 3.03 5.02
C ILE A 142 -18.18 1.59 5.30
N LYS A 143 -18.08 1.21 6.58
CA LYS A 143 -17.68 -0.16 6.96
C LYS A 143 -18.71 -1.19 6.49
N ARG A 144 -20.00 -0.97 6.80
CA ARG A 144 -21.11 -1.88 6.49
C ARG A 144 -21.25 -2.17 5.00
N PHE A 145 -21.15 -1.14 4.16
CA PHE A 145 -21.36 -1.29 2.72
C PHE A 145 -20.06 -1.54 1.93
N GLY A 146 -18.89 -1.27 2.51
CA GLY A 146 -17.58 -1.45 1.86
C GLY A 146 -16.86 -2.79 2.12
N PHE A 147 -17.01 -3.40 3.29
CA PHE A 147 -16.20 -4.58 3.69
C PHE A 147 -16.94 -5.92 3.68
N GLN A 148 -18.20 -5.93 3.27
CA GLN A 148 -19.03 -7.14 3.23
C GLN A 148 -19.55 -7.38 1.82
N SER A 149 -19.70 -8.65 1.44
CA SER A 149 -20.33 -9.03 0.18
C SER A 149 -21.83 -9.24 0.39
N GLY A 150 -22.64 -8.57 -0.44
CA GLY A 150 -24.10 -8.75 -0.43
C GLY A 150 -24.55 -10.14 -0.88
N ARG A 151 -23.63 -10.95 -1.44
CA ARG A 151 -23.89 -12.35 -1.81
C ARG A 151 -23.85 -13.29 -0.61
N VAL A 152 -23.18 -12.88 0.48
CA VAL A 152 -23.01 -13.66 1.70
C VAL A 152 -23.98 -13.20 2.78
N GLN A 153 -24.21 -11.89 2.90
CA GLN A 153 -25.06 -11.32 3.93
C GLN A 153 -25.95 -10.20 3.37
N ASP A 154 -27.16 -10.09 3.90
CA ASP A 154 -27.99 -8.91 3.70
C ASP A 154 -27.35 -7.68 4.38
N LYS A 155 -26.91 -6.72 3.58
CA LYS A 155 -26.27 -5.48 4.06
C LYS A 155 -27.23 -4.48 4.68
N PHE A 156 -28.53 -4.59 4.40
CA PHE A 156 -29.55 -3.72 4.95
C PHE A 156 -30.19 -4.27 6.22
N GLN A 157 -29.92 -5.53 6.56
CA GLN A 157 -30.34 -6.10 7.84
C GLN A 157 -29.83 -5.25 9.01
N GLY A 158 -30.75 -4.77 9.85
CA GLY A 158 -30.44 -3.93 11.03
C GLY A 158 -30.01 -2.50 10.70
N VAL A 159 -30.08 -2.06 9.44
CA VAL A 159 -29.79 -0.68 9.03
C VAL A 159 -31.09 0.08 8.83
N ASP A 160 -31.19 1.27 9.40
CA ASP A 160 -32.31 2.18 9.10
C ASP A 160 -32.15 2.74 7.68
N TYR A 161 -33.13 2.47 6.82
CA TYR A 161 -33.18 2.97 5.45
C TYR A 161 -34.59 3.36 5.04
N ARG A 162 -34.69 4.32 4.12
CA ARG A 162 -35.95 4.73 3.49
C ARG A 162 -35.90 4.43 2.00
N LEU A 163 -37.01 3.98 1.42
CA LEU A 163 -37.10 3.86 -0.05
C LEU A 163 -37.24 5.24 -0.70
N SER A 164 -36.51 5.42 -1.79
CA SER A 164 -36.57 6.65 -2.57
C SER A 164 -37.90 6.76 -3.33
N PRO A 165 -38.52 7.95 -3.40
CA PRO A 165 -39.86 8.10 -3.99
C PRO A 165 -39.96 7.75 -5.48
N LYS A 166 -38.95 8.07 -6.28
CA LYS A 166 -38.99 7.94 -7.75
C LYS A 166 -38.42 6.64 -8.27
N VAL A 167 -37.30 6.18 -7.70
CA VAL A 167 -36.62 4.94 -8.16
C VAL A 167 -36.77 3.75 -7.22
N GLY A 168 -37.33 3.95 -6.02
CA GLY A 168 -37.63 2.88 -5.06
C GLY A 168 -36.41 2.07 -4.62
N CYS A 169 -35.25 2.72 -4.50
CA CYS A 169 -34.03 2.14 -3.95
C CYS A 169 -33.74 2.72 -2.55
N PRO A 170 -33.02 2.01 -1.67
CA PRO A 170 -32.72 2.51 -0.33
C PRO A 170 -31.93 3.83 -0.29
N ILE A 171 -32.22 4.64 0.71
CA ILE A 171 -31.51 5.86 1.08
C ILE A 171 -31.14 5.75 2.55
N ILE A 172 -29.94 6.20 2.90
CA ILE A 172 -29.42 6.21 4.26
C ILE A 172 -29.78 7.55 4.93
N PRO A 173 -30.77 7.63 5.85
CA PRO A 173 -31.38 8.91 6.27
C PRO A 173 -30.46 9.84 7.05
N ASP A 174 -29.41 9.30 7.67
CA ASP A 174 -28.38 10.05 8.40
C ASP A 174 -27.23 10.53 7.50
N GLY A 175 -27.31 10.33 6.17
CA GLY A 175 -26.43 10.98 5.19
C GLY A 175 -26.70 12.48 5.06
N VAL A 176 -25.96 13.17 4.19
CA VAL A 176 -26.08 14.64 3.95
C VAL A 176 -27.12 14.95 2.89
N ALA A 177 -27.13 14.19 1.80
CA ALA A 177 -28.07 14.35 0.70
C ALA A 177 -28.22 13.02 -0.04
N TYR A 178 -29.28 12.89 -0.84
CA TYR A 178 -29.42 11.77 -1.75
C TYR A 178 -29.79 12.22 -3.16
N LEU A 179 -29.41 11.39 -4.13
CA LEU A 179 -29.78 11.50 -5.53
C LEU A 179 -30.50 10.21 -5.94
N GLU A 180 -31.55 10.36 -6.74
CA GLU A 180 -32.25 9.28 -7.42
C GLU A 180 -31.87 9.31 -8.88
N CYS A 181 -31.32 8.22 -9.38
CA CYS A 181 -30.66 8.19 -10.66
C CYS A 181 -31.25 7.11 -11.56
N GLN A 182 -31.53 7.49 -12.80
CA GLN A 182 -31.90 6.57 -13.87
C GLN A 182 -30.73 6.43 -14.84
N VAL A 183 -30.18 5.22 -14.95
CA VAL A 183 -29.01 4.92 -15.77
C VAL A 183 -29.36 5.08 -17.25
N LYS A 184 -28.41 5.63 -18.01
CA LYS A 184 -28.40 5.72 -19.48
C LYS A 184 -27.42 4.70 -20.03
N PRO A 185 -27.87 3.47 -20.38
CA PRO A 185 -26.98 2.42 -20.85
C PRO A 185 -26.17 2.85 -22.09
N GLU A 186 -26.78 3.64 -22.97
CA GLU A 186 -26.18 4.15 -24.20
C GLU A 186 -25.04 5.15 -23.98
N MET A 187 -24.97 5.77 -22.79
CA MET A 187 -23.89 6.68 -22.40
C MET A 187 -22.92 6.07 -21.40
N SER A 188 -23.21 4.86 -20.90
CA SER A 188 -22.37 4.18 -19.93
C SER A 188 -21.23 3.46 -20.64
N VAL A 189 -20.03 3.48 -20.05
CA VAL A 189 -18.80 3.05 -20.73
C VAL A 189 -18.10 1.97 -19.92
N ASP A 190 -17.62 0.94 -20.62
CA ASP A 190 -16.68 -0.03 -20.06
C ASP A 190 -15.28 0.60 -19.95
N VAL A 191 -14.76 0.69 -18.73
CA VAL A 191 -13.44 1.27 -18.44
C VAL A 191 -12.51 0.23 -17.81
N GLY A 192 -12.66 -1.04 -18.20
CA GLY A 192 -11.81 -2.14 -17.75
C GLY A 192 -12.42 -2.90 -16.58
N THR A 193 -11.90 -2.72 -15.36
CA THR A 193 -12.42 -3.41 -14.16
C THR A 193 -13.75 -2.83 -13.66
N HIS A 194 -14.09 -1.63 -14.11
CA HIS A 194 -15.30 -0.91 -13.73
C HIS A 194 -16.18 -0.63 -14.95
N THR A 195 -17.47 -0.48 -14.71
CA THR A 195 -18.38 0.24 -15.61
C THR A 195 -18.54 1.65 -15.07
N LEU A 196 -18.33 2.65 -15.93
CA LEU A 196 -18.68 4.04 -15.64
C LEU A 196 -20.13 4.26 -16.08
N TYR A 197 -21.04 4.22 -15.11
CA TYR A 197 -22.45 4.49 -15.37
C TYR A 197 -22.68 5.99 -15.50
N VAL A 198 -23.39 6.37 -16.55
CA VAL A 198 -23.92 7.72 -16.71
C VAL A 198 -25.41 7.68 -16.40
N ALA A 199 -25.89 8.56 -15.52
CA ALA A 199 -27.28 8.52 -15.06
C ALA A 199 -27.88 9.92 -14.90
N ASP A 200 -29.13 10.07 -15.36
CA ASP A 200 -29.93 11.27 -15.14
C ASP A 200 -30.42 11.30 -13.69
N VAL A 201 -30.28 12.46 -13.04
CA VAL A 201 -30.80 12.68 -11.69
C VAL A 201 -32.26 13.07 -11.79
N VAL A 202 -33.14 12.10 -11.50
CA VAL A 202 -34.59 12.29 -11.59
C VAL A 202 -35.19 12.83 -10.30
N GLY A 203 -34.47 12.77 -9.18
CA GLY A 203 -34.90 13.27 -7.88
C GLY A 203 -33.75 13.36 -6.89
N GLY A 204 -34.00 13.97 -5.74
CA GLY A 204 -33.00 14.09 -4.68
C GLY A 204 -33.44 15.09 -3.61
N GLY A 205 -32.64 15.20 -2.56
CA GLY A 205 -32.91 16.14 -1.49
C GLY A 205 -31.89 16.05 -0.35
N SER A 206 -31.94 17.04 0.54
CA SER A 206 -31.15 17.06 1.76
C SER A 206 -31.62 16.01 2.76
N LEU A 207 -30.69 15.52 3.56
CA LEU A 207 -30.91 14.57 4.64
C LEU A 207 -30.44 15.19 5.97
N ARG A 208 -30.25 14.40 7.04
CA ARG A 208 -29.96 14.91 8.39
C ARG A 208 -28.51 15.35 8.60
N GLY A 209 -27.58 14.84 7.80
CA GLY A 209 -26.16 15.16 7.87
C GLY A 209 -25.86 16.57 7.36
N THR A 210 -24.84 17.19 7.93
CA THR A 210 -24.52 18.60 7.68
C THR A 210 -23.26 18.79 6.84
N GLU A 211 -22.20 18.02 7.12
CA GLU A 211 -20.90 18.16 6.46
C GLU A 211 -20.49 16.88 5.72
N PRO A 212 -20.35 16.92 4.38
CA PRO A 212 -19.88 15.79 3.58
C PRO A 212 -18.48 15.31 4.01
N ILE A 213 -18.28 14.00 3.98
CA ILE A 213 -16.96 13.40 4.20
C ILE A 213 -16.20 13.25 2.89
N THR A 214 -14.93 13.62 2.88
CA THR A 214 -14.02 13.39 1.75
C THR A 214 -13.29 12.06 1.91
N TYR A 215 -12.85 11.47 0.80
CA TYR A 215 -12.03 10.27 0.82
C TYR A 215 -10.70 10.50 1.55
N ALA A 216 -10.12 11.70 1.42
CA ALA A 216 -8.92 12.09 2.17
C ALA A 216 -9.17 12.10 3.69
N TYR A 217 -10.26 12.73 4.14
CA TYR A 217 -10.65 12.72 5.55
C TYR A 217 -10.91 11.29 6.04
N TYR A 218 -11.65 10.48 5.28
CA TYR A 218 -11.87 9.08 5.59
C TYR A 218 -10.56 8.32 5.73
N ARG A 219 -9.57 8.52 4.85
CA ARG A 219 -8.27 7.83 4.97
C ARG A 219 -7.46 8.24 6.19
N GLN A 220 -7.55 9.51 6.59
CA GLN A 220 -6.86 10.05 7.77
C GLN A 220 -7.54 9.66 9.09
N ASN A 221 -8.87 9.54 9.09
CA ASN A 221 -9.70 9.36 10.29
C ASN A 221 -10.43 8.01 10.33
N ARG A 222 -10.24 7.14 9.33
CA ARG A 222 -10.61 5.74 9.47
C ARG A 222 -9.81 5.25 10.66
N THR A 223 -10.52 4.66 11.62
CA THR A 223 -9.93 3.69 12.53
C THR A 223 -9.19 2.73 11.62
N SER A 224 -7.89 2.95 11.54
CA SER A 224 -7.03 2.02 10.89
C SER A 224 -7.25 0.68 11.61
N PRO A 225 -7.02 -0.47 10.98
CA PRO A 225 -6.80 -1.69 11.75
C PRO A 225 -5.80 -1.47 12.92
N GLU A 226 -5.01 -0.41 12.90
CA GLU A 226 -4.13 0.06 13.98
C GLU A 226 -4.83 0.59 15.26
N GLU A 227 -6.10 1.01 15.24
CA GLU A 227 -6.82 1.49 16.45
C GLU A 227 -7.81 0.46 17.02
N LEU A 228 -8.08 -0.63 16.28
CA LEU A 228 -8.96 -1.73 16.73
C LEU A 228 -8.20 -2.87 17.39
N VAL A 229 -6.92 -2.66 17.70
CA VAL A 229 -6.01 -3.74 18.02
C VAL A 229 -5.05 -3.28 19.12
N ASP A 230 -5.58 -3.18 20.34
CA ASP A 230 -4.78 -3.15 21.57
C ASP A 230 -4.07 -4.50 21.83
N ASP A 231 -4.32 -5.52 21.01
CA ASP A 231 -3.51 -6.74 20.94
C ASP A 231 -3.40 -7.19 19.49
N VAL A 232 -2.31 -6.80 18.80
CA VAL A 232 -2.02 -7.40 17.50
C VAL A 232 -1.62 -8.82 17.81
N ASP A 233 -2.56 -9.73 17.63
CA ASP A 233 -2.28 -11.15 17.63
C ASP A 233 -1.32 -11.43 16.48
N TRP A 234 -0.04 -11.48 16.83
CA TRP A 234 1.09 -11.63 15.91
C TRP A 234 0.97 -12.92 15.09
N ASN A 235 0.23 -13.90 15.61
CA ASN A 235 -0.14 -15.10 14.90
C ASN A 235 -0.94 -14.79 13.63
N ASN A 236 -1.79 -13.76 13.61
CA ASN A 236 -2.60 -13.41 12.43
C ASN A 236 -1.78 -12.72 11.34
N VAL A 237 -0.79 -11.89 11.71
CA VAL A 237 0.12 -11.24 10.75
C VAL A 237 1.05 -12.28 10.13
N VAL A 238 1.62 -13.16 10.96
CA VAL A 238 2.48 -14.26 10.51
C VAL A 238 1.68 -15.28 9.67
N ALA A 239 0.46 -15.64 10.08
CA ALA A 239 -0.40 -16.51 9.29
C ALA A 239 -0.74 -15.90 7.93
N SER A 240 -1.03 -14.60 7.87
CA SER A 240 -1.28 -13.89 6.62
C SER A 240 -0.05 -13.93 5.71
N LEU A 241 1.14 -13.60 6.23
CA LEU A 241 2.38 -13.69 5.47
C LEU A 241 2.65 -15.12 4.95
N ASN A 242 2.45 -16.14 5.79
CA ASN A 242 2.63 -17.53 5.41
C ASN A 242 1.64 -17.98 4.32
N LEU A 243 0.39 -17.53 4.38
CA LEU A 243 -0.60 -17.78 3.33
C LEU A 243 -0.17 -17.16 2.00
N GLU A 244 0.25 -15.89 2.01
CA GLU A 244 0.62 -15.17 0.79
C GLU A 244 1.94 -15.65 0.18
N PHE A 245 2.97 -15.90 0.99
CA PHE A 245 4.22 -16.52 0.53
C PHE A 245 4.00 -17.95 0.04
N GLY A 246 3.09 -18.69 0.69
CA GLY A 246 2.71 -20.04 0.30
C GLY A 246 1.91 -20.06 -1.01
N ALA A 247 1.06 -19.07 -1.26
CA ALA A 247 0.33 -18.91 -2.51
C ALA A 247 1.29 -18.57 -3.66
N ASN A 248 2.18 -17.60 -3.46
CA ASN A 248 3.19 -17.20 -4.44
C ASN A 248 4.09 -18.37 -4.88
N ARG A 249 4.61 -19.17 -3.93
CA ARG A 249 5.41 -20.36 -4.26
C ARG A 249 4.62 -21.41 -5.05
N ARG A 250 3.34 -21.60 -4.73
CA ARG A 250 2.46 -22.54 -5.46
C ARG A 250 2.21 -22.08 -6.89
N TYR A 251 1.91 -20.80 -7.10
CA TYR A 251 1.71 -20.25 -8.45
C TYR A 251 3.00 -20.30 -9.27
N GLN A 252 4.16 -19.99 -8.67
CA GLN A 252 5.45 -20.10 -9.32
C GLN A 252 5.75 -21.55 -9.77
N TYR A 253 5.47 -22.53 -8.92
CA TYR A 253 5.63 -23.94 -9.29
C TYR A 253 4.67 -24.34 -10.43
N GLN A 254 3.40 -23.95 -10.37
CA GLN A 254 2.41 -24.23 -11.41
C GLN A 254 2.79 -23.59 -12.75
N ILE A 255 3.25 -22.34 -12.76
CA ILE A 255 3.75 -21.64 -13.94
C ILE A 255 4.91 -22.42 -14.59
N GLY A 256 5.84 -22.94 -13.78
CA GLY A 256 6.96 -23.74 -14.27
C GLY A 256 6.58 -25.07 -14.93
N GLN A 257 5.39 -25.61 -14.63
CA GLN A 257 4.91 -26.89 -15.19
C GLN A 257 3.92 -26.70 -16.36
N LEU A 258 3.29 -25.53 -16.48
CA LEU A 258 2.27 -25.27 -17.48
C LEU A 258 2.87 -24.76 -18.80
N ARG A 259 2.39 -25.33 -19.91
CA ARG A 259 2.78 -24.92 -21.27
C ARG A 259 1.74 -24.06 -21.99
N HIS A 260 0.57 -23.84 -21.37
CA HIS A 260 -0.54 -23.11 -22.00
C HIS A 260 -0.42 -21.60 -21.73
N PRO A 261 -0.13 -20.76 -22.76
CA PRO A 261 0.27 -19.36 -22.57
C PRO A 261 -0.75 -18.50 -21.80
N ARG A 262 -2.05 -18.70 -22.05
CA ARG A 262 -3.12 -17.96 -21.38
C ARG A 262 -3.24 -18.28 -19.89
N LEU A 263 -2.99 -19.53 -19.49
CA LEU A 263 -3.07 -19.94 -18.08
C LEU A 263 -1.85 -19.45 -17.30
N VAL A 264 -0.67 -19.51 -17.93
CA VAL A 264 0.56 -18.92 -17.40
C VAL A 264 0.37 -17.43 -17.15
N SER A 265 -0.17 -16.68 -18.12
CA SER A 265 -0.40 -15.24 -17.97
C SER A 265 -1.39 -14.89 -16.85
N ILE A 266 -2.42 -15.72 -16.62
CA ILE A 266 -3.39 -15.51 -15.54
C ILE A 266 -2.71 -15.74 -14.18
N LEU A 267 -2.01 -16.86 -14.03
CA LEU A 267 -1.33 -17.21 -12.78
C LEU A 267 -0.23 -16.20 -12.45
N ASP A 268 0.48 -15.70 -13.45
CA ASP A 268 1.50 -14.68 -13.28
C ASP A 268 0.90 -13.33 -12.83
N GLY A 269 -0.29 -12.97 -13.33
CA GLY A 269 -1.03 -11.79 -12.85
C GLY A 269 -1.54 -11.95 -11.41
N ILE A 270 -1.99 -13.15 -11.04
CA ILE A 270 -2.39 -13.46 -9.66
C ILE A 270 -1.18 -13.39 -8.73
N MET A 271 -0.05 -14.00 -9.11
CA MET A 271 1.19 -13.99 -8.35
C MET A 271 1.72 -12.57 -8.10
N ARG A 272 1.61 -11.66 -9.08
CA ARG A 272 1.96 -10.23 -8.87
C ARG A 272 1.05 -9.57 -7.83
N THR A 273 -0.25 -9.89 -7.85
CA THR A 273 -1.23 -9.34 -6.90
C THR A 273 -0.98 -9.83 -5.48
N GLU A 274 -0.67 -11.11 -5.29
CA GLU A 274 -0.28 -11.64 -3.98
C GLU A 274 1.09 -11.11 -3.53
N GLY A 275 1.99 -10.82 -4.48
CA GLY A 275 3.24 -10.10 -4.21
C GLY A 275 3.00 -8.71 -3.60
N ASP A 276 2.01 -7.98 -4.08
CA ASP A 276 1.60 -6.68 -3.51
C ASP A 276 1.06 -6.85 -2.07
N HIS A 277 0.37 -7.96 -1.76
CA HIS A 277 -0.09 -8.26 -0.40
C HIS A 277 1.07 -8.50 0.57
N VAL A 278 2.08 -9.26 0.14
CA VAL A 278 3.33 -9.46 0.90
C VAL A 278 4.05 -8.13 1.12
N GLU A 279 4.19 -7.30 0.08
CA GLU A 279 4.87 -6.00 0.19
C GLU A 279 4.14 -5.07 1.17
N ASN A 280 2.81 -5.06 1.17
CA ASN A 280 2.01 -4.27 2.11
C ASN A 280 2.16 -4.74 3.55
N ALA A 281 2.17 -6.06 3.79
CA ALA A 281 2.40 -6.62 5.11
C ALA A 281 3.83 -6.32 5.61
N ILE A 282 4.85 -6.40 4.74
CA ILE A 282 6.23 -6.01 5.06
C ILE A 282 6.31 -4.50 5.35
N LYS A 283 5.68 -3.64 4.55
CA LYS A 283 5.63 -2.19 4.81
C LYS A 283 5.00 -1.88 6.17
N TYR A 284 3.95 -2.59 6.55
CA TYR A 284 3.33 -2.46 7.87
C TYR A 284 4.31 -2.87 9.00
N LEU A 285 5.01 -4.00 8.84
CA LEU A 285 6.06 -4.43 9.76
C LEU A 285 7.17 -3.38 9.87
N SER A 286 7.74 -2.94 8.75
CA SER A 286 8.82 -1.95 8.70
C SER A 286 8.43 -0.60 9.28
N ARG A 287 7.16 -0.18 9.13
CA ARG A 287 6.67 1.09 9.70
C ARG A 287 6.50 1.00 11.21
N ARG A 288 5.91 -0.07 11.75
CA ARG A 288 5.79 -0.29 13.21
C ARG A 288 7.16 -0.49 13.86
N MET A 289 8.09 -1.14 13.14
CA MET A 289 9.49 -1.22 13.56
C MET A 289 10.13 0.16 13.62
N SER A 290 9.95 1.00 12.59
CA SER A 290 10.43 2.39 12.59
C SER A 290 9.77 3.28 13.65
N GLU A 291 8.50 3.04 13.98
CA GLU A 291 7.78 3.76 15.05
C GLU A 291 8.29 3.39 16.45
N LYS A 292 8.71 2.13 16.67
CA LYS A 292 9.36 1.70 17.92
C LYS A 292 10.87 2.00 17.98
N LEU A 293 11.57 2.08 16.84
CA LEU A 293 13.02 2.28 16.74
C LEU A 293 13.42 3.74 16.43
N GLY A 294 12.46 4.63 16.22
CA GLY A 294 12.72 5.98 15.72
C GLY A 294 13.05 6.01 14.22
N ALA A 295 12.79 7.15 13.57
CA ALA A 295 12.86 7.33 12.12
C ALA A 295 14.29 7.27 11.49
N THR A 296 15.30 6.85 12.26
CA THR A 296 16.70 6.87 11.85
C THR A 296 17.28 5.46 11.88
N GLY A 297 16.75 4.55 11.05
CA GLY A 297 17.39 3.28 10.65
C GLY A 297 18.35 2.66 11.67
N ALA A 298 17.86 2.40 12.88
CA ALA A 298 18.68 1.89 13.98
C ALA A 298 19.26 0.52 13.59
N LYS A 299 20.56 0.32 13.86
CA LYS A 299 21.38 -0.83 13.40
C LYS A 299 22.20 -1.45 14.53
N GLY A 300 21.96 -1.04 15.77
CA GLY A 300 22.73 -1.49 16.91
C GLY A 300 22.13 -2.71 17.58
N PHE A 301 22.50 -2.86 18.86
CA PHE A 301 22.23 -4.00 19.68
C PHE A 301 20.75 -4.26 19.97
N ALA A 302 19.97 -3.21 20.28
CA ALA A 302 18.56 -3.36 20.60
C ALA A 302 17.75 -3.77 19.37
N THR A 303 18.14 -3.26 18.19
CA THR A 303 17.57 -3.68 16.91
C THR A 303 17.87 -5.15 16.61
N ALA A 304 19.12 -5.58 16.77
CA ALA A 304 19.51 -6.98 16.57
C ALA A 304 18.75 -7.92 17.54
N LEU A 305 18.66 -7.57 18.81
CA LEU A 305 17.92 -8.32 19.82
C LEU A 305 16.42 -8.43 19.48
N LEU A 306 15.81 -7.35 19.01
CA LEU A 306 14.42 -7.34 18.56
C LEU A 306 14.21 -8.29 17.36
N PHE A 307 15.07 -8.22 16.34
CA PHE A 307 15.00 -9.11 15.19
C PHE A 307 15.11 -10.59 15.58
N MET A 308 16.05 -10.93 16.48
CA MET A 308 16.21 -12.32 16.92
C MET A 308 15.00 -12.82 17.72
N LYS A 309 14.36 -11.96 18.52
CA LYS A 309 13.10 -12.29 19.22
C LYS A 309 11.96 -12.54 18.22
N LEU A 310 11.82 -11.67 17.22
CA LEU A 310 10.80 -11.81 16.17
C LEU A 310 10.99 -13.07 15.32
N ASN A 311 12.24 -13.39 14.95
CA ASN A 311 12.55 -14.61 14.22
C ASN A 311 12.19 -15.85 15.07
N ARG A 312 12.52 -15.86 16.37
CA ARG A 312 12.12 -16.96 17.26
C ARG A 312 10.60 -17.19 17.26
N GLU A 313 9.83 -16.12 17.40
CA GLU A 313 8.35 -16.18 17.41
C GLU A 313 7.81 -16.72 16.08
N PHE A 314 8.41 -16.34 14.95
CA PHE A 314 8.05 -16.88 13.63
C PHE A 314 8.23 -18.40 13.57
N GLU A 315 9.37 -18.92 14.04
CA GLU A 315 9.63 -20.35 14.03
C GLU A 315 8.72 -21.12 15.01
N GLU A 316 8.37 -20.53 16.15
CA GLU A 316 7.40 -21.11 17.09
C GLU A 316 6.01 -21.30 16.46
N ILE A 317 5.57 -20.33 15.66
CA ILE A 317 4.31 -20.37 14.92
C ILE A 317 4.37 -21.38 13.77
N ALA A 318 5.46 -21.38 13.00
CA ALA A 318 5.67 -22.34 11.92
C ALA A 318 5.63 -23.77 12.46
N ARG A 319 6.33 -24.04 13.56
CA ARG A 319 6.31 -25.32 14.27
C ARG A 319 4.91 -25.72 14.70
N ALA A 320 4.14 -24.80 15.30
CA ALA A 320 2.77 -25.08 15.75
C ALA A 320 1.87 -25.44 14.56
N THR A 321 1.99 -24.70 13.45
CA THR A 321 1.24 -24.90 12.22
C THR A 321 1.55 -26.26 11.58
N TYR A 322 2.84 -26.60 11.41
CA TYR A 322 3.24 -27.90 10.87
C TYR A 322 2.80 -29.05 11.78
N SER A 323 2.87 -28.86 13.10
CA SER A 323 2.38 -29.85 14.07
C SER A 323 0.87 -30.08 13.96
N GLN A 324 0.10 -29.03 13.66
CA GLN A 324 -1.34 -29.13 13.42
C GLN A 324 -1.63 -29.86 12.11
N PHE A 325 -0.99 -29.49 11.00
CA PHE A 325 -1.17 -30.18 9.71
C PHE A 325 -0.80 -31.66 9.78
N ALA A 326 0.25 -32.02 10.52
CA ALA A 326 0.62 -33.42 10.77
C ALA A 326 -0.45 -34.20 11.57
N ARG A 327 -1.25 -33.52 12.40
CA ARG A 327 -2.35 -34.13 13.17
C ARG A 327 -3.63 -34.28 12.34
N GLU A 328 -3.92 -33.31 11.48
CA GLU A 328 -5.16 -33.21 10.71
C GLU A 328 -5.12 -34.02 9.41
N THR A 329 -3.94 -34.35 8.89
CA THR A 329 -3.82 -35.12 7.66
C THR A 329 -3.91 -36.63 7.90
N ASP A 330 -4.75 -37.29 7.11
CA ASP A 330 -4.87 -38.75 7.06
C ASP A 330 -3.83 -39.40 6.11
N ASP A 331 -3.13 -38.59 5.30
CA ASP A 331 -2.10 -39.08 4.37
C ASP A 331 -0.76 -39.26 5.10
N LYS A 332 -0.22 -40.48 5.04
CA LYS A 332 1.01 -40.85 5.76
C LYS A 332 2.24 -40.07 5.27
N ALA A 333 2.37 -39.82 3.96
CA ALA A 333 3.55 -39.13 3.42
C ALA A 333 3.53 -37.64 3.80
N LEU A 334 2.36 -37.00 3.77
CA LEU A 334 2.20 -35.63 4.24
C LEU A 334 2.43 -35.51 5.75
N LYS A 335 1.94 -36.49 6.53
CA LYS A 335 2.18 -36.54 7.97
C LYS A 335 3.66 -36.63 8.32
N ASP A 336 4.40 -37.52 7.65
CA ASP A 336 5.84 -37.68 7.84
C ASP A 336 6.57 -36.37 7.46
N MET A 337 6.22 -35.75 6.32
CA MET A 337 6.79 -34.48 5.87
C MET A 337 6.56 -33.32 6.88
N PHE A 338 5.32 -33.10 7.34
CA PHE A 338 5.03 -32.03 8.28
C PHE A 338 5.65 -32.28 9.66
N THR A 339 5.79 -33.54 10.06
CA THR A 339 6.49 -33.90 11.31
C THR A 339 7.97 -33.53 11.24
N ASP A 340 8.63 -33.79 10.11
CA ASP A 340 10.03 -33.44 9.92
C ASP A 340 10.25 -31.93 9.79
N GLN A 341 9.33 -31.20 9.14
CA GLN A 341 9.34 -29.73 9.13
C GLN A 341 9.19 -29.16 10.56
N ALA A 342 8.23 -29.65 11.35
CA ALA A 342 8.08 -29.23 12.74
C ALA A 342 9.32 -29.52 13.60
N ARG A 343 10.04 -30.62 13.33
CA ARG A 343 11.32 -30.92 14.00
C ARG A 343 12.42 -29.95 13.58
N SER A 344 12.49 -29.59 12.30
CA SER A 344 13.46 -28.62 11.78
C SER A 344 13.30 -27.26 12.47
N GLU A 345 12.07 -26.78 12.62
CA GLU A 345 11.83 -25.48 13.28
C GLU A 345 12.21 -25.49 14.76
N MET A 346 12.12 -26.64 15.45
CA MET A 346 12.64 -26.76 16.82
C MET A 346 14.14 -26.46 16.90
N GLY A 347 14.91 -26.83 15.87
CA GLY A 347 16.32 -26.48 15.75
C GLY A 347 16.53 -24.97 15.67
N HIS A 348 15.78 -24.29 14.81
CA HIS A 348 15.84 -22.83 14.66
C HIS A 348 15.42 -22.08 15.93
N ILE A 349 14.33 -22.50 16.57
CA ILE A 349 13.85 -21.91 17.84
C ILE A 349 14.94 -21.95 18.90
N ASN A 350 15.63 -23.10 19.04
CA ASN A 350 16.69 -23.26 20.03
C ASN A 350 17.89 -22.33 19.74
N ILE A 351 18.26 -22.19 18.47
CA ILE A 351 19.34 -21.28 18.04
C ILE A 351 18.97 -19.84 18.37
N PHE A 352 17.78 -19.37 17.95
CA PHE A 352 17.35 -18.00 18.23
C PHE A 352 17.20 -17.74 19.72
N LYS A 353 16.71 -18.71 20.50
CA LYS A 353 16.62 -18.59 21.95
C LYS A 353 18.00 -18.38 22.60
N ALA A 354 19.00 -19.16 22.20
CA ALA A 354 20.36 -19.01 22.70
C ALA A 354 20.96 -17.63 22.36
N ILE A 355 20.79 -17.17 21.11
CA ILE A 355 21.26 -15.86 20.66
C ILE A 355 20.55 -14.73 21.42
N VAL A 356 19.23 -14.83 21.63
CA VAL A 356 18.46 -13.84 22.40
C VAL A 356 18.94 -13.76 23.85
N GLU A 357 19.26 -14.89 24.48
CA GLU A 357 19.80 -14.93 25.85
C GLU A 357 21.22 -14.37 25.94
N GLU A 358 22.05 -14.58 24.92
CA GLU A 358 23.40 -14.00 24.81
C GLU A 358 23.34 -12.49 24.61
N LEU A 359 22.56 -12.02 23.64
CA LEU A 359 22.32 -10.60 23.42
C LEU A 359 21.64 -9.95 24.65
N SER A 360 20.70 -10.61 25.33
CA SER A 360 20.09 -9.97 26.51
C SER A 360 21.06 -9.74 27.68
N ARG A 361 22.20 -10.45 27.71
CA ARG A 361 23.27 -10.28 28.72
C ARG A 361 24.26 -9.16 28.39
N GLY A 362 24.23 -8.62 27.17
CA GLY A 362 25.17 -7.58 26.74
C GLY A 362 26.61 -8.07 26.53
N ASP A 363 26.80 -9.36 26.35
CA ASP A 363 28.12 -10.00 26.19
C ASP A 363 28.52 -10.18 24.71
N TYR A 364 28.03 -9.31 23.83
CA TYR A 364 28.29 -9.37 22.38
C TYR A 364 28.95 -8.08 21.88
N PRO A 365 29.89 -8.15 20.92
CA PRO A 365 30.59 -6.96 20.45
C PRO A 365 29.68 -6.03 19.65
N VAL A 366 29.77 -4.74 19.93
CA VAL A 366 29.10 -3.70 19.15
C VAL A 366 29.97 -3.40 17.94
N MET A 367 29.50 -3.80 16.76
CA MET A 367 30.23 -3.64 15.51
C MET A 367 29.40 -2.87 14.49
N PHE A 368 30.08 -2.04 13.70
CA PHE A 368 29.47 -1.30 12.59
C PHE A 368 30.32 -1.42 11.34
N TYR A 369 29.69 -1.25 10.18
CA TYR A 369 30.43 -0.99 8.95
C TYR A 369 30.61 0.52 8.76
N CYS A 370 31.83 0.93 8.44
CA CYS A 370 32.18 2.30 8.11
C CYS A 370 31.27 2.80 6.98
N PRO A 371 30.47 3.86 7.21
CA PRO A 371 29.53 4.38 6.21
C PRO A 371 30.17 4.84 4.90
N LEU A 372 31.48 5.11 4.90
CA LEU A 372 32.20 5.64 3.73
C LEU A 372 32.82 4.55 2.85
N CYS A 373 33.23 3.41 3.44
CA CYS A 373 34.05 2.43 2.71
C CYS A 373 33.73 0.97 3.03
N GLY A 374 32.74 0.73 3.90
CA GLY A 374 32.26 -0.61 4.28
C GLY A 374 33.20 -1.40 5.19
N TRP A 375 34.29 -0.82 5.70
CA TRP A 375 35.20 -1.52 6.60
C TRP A 375 34.62 -1.70 8.00
N GLU A 376 34.91 -2.82 8.64
CA GLU A 376 34.40 -3.14 9.98
C GLU A 376 35.02 -2.27 11.09
N LEU A 377 34.17 -1.76 11.97
CA LEU A 377 34.51 -0.95 13.13
C LEU A 377 34.01 -1.69 14.37
N ASP A 378 34.94 -2.32 15.09
CA ASP A 378 34.66 -3.06 16.32
C ASP A 378 34.86 -2.17 17.55
N TYR A 379 33.78 -1.93 18.30
CA TYR A 379 33.75 -1.20 19.56
C TYR A 379 33.80 -2.12 20.79
N GLY A 380 33.84 -3.44 20.60
CA GLY A 380 33.98 -4.42 21.66
C GLY A 380 32.69 -4.69 22.44
N VAL A 381 32.82 -5.49 23.48
CA VAL A 381 31.72 -5.93 24.35
C VAL A 381 31.56 -4.91 25.47
N LYS A 382 30.45 -4.15 25.47
CA LYS A 382 30.14 -3.03 26.40
C LYS A 382 30.92 -1.74 26.13
N PRO A 383 30.78 -1.13 24.94
CA PRO A 383 31.32 0.20 24.71
C PRO A 383 30.56 1.27 25.50
N ALA A 384 31.17 2.45 25.63
CA ALA A 384 30.56 3.63 26.22
C ALA A 384 30.13 4.63 25.15
N GLU A 385 29.11 5.43 25.45
CA GLU A 385 28.74 6.57 24.61
C GLU A 385 29.92 7.54 24.50
N GLY A 386 30.23 7.97 23.29
CA GLY A 386 31.38 8.80 22.98
C GLY A 386 32.65 8.03 22.61
N ASP A 387 32.67 6.69 22.70
CA ASP A 387 33.82 5.90 22.24
C ASP A 387 34.11 6.19 20.77
N VAL A 388 35.38 6.45 20.43
CA VAL A 388 35.82 6.84 19.09
C VAL A 388 36.63 5.73 18.43
N LYS A 389 36.27 5.39 17.19
CA LYS A 389 37.08 4.53 16.33
C LYS A 389 37.50 5.27 15.07
N THR A 390 38.76 5.08 14.70
CA THR A 390 39.29 5.53 13.41
C THR A 390 39.19 4.36 12.43
N CYS A 391 38.51 4.56 11.30
CA CYS A 391 38.43 3.56 10.27
C CYS A 391 39.83 3.29 9.70
N PRO A 392 40.35 2.05 9.79
CA PRO A 392 41.71 1.75 9.34
C PRO A 392 41.85 1.82 7.81
N LYS A 393 40.74 1.71 7.06
CA LYS A 393 40.75 1.78 5.59
C LYS A 393 40.72 3.20 5.04
N CYS A 394 39.89 4.10 5.58
CA CYS A 394 39.72 5.46 5.04
C CYS A 394 40.16 6.59 5.97
N GLY A 395 40.60 6.27 7.19
CA GLY A 395 41.07 7.25 8.18
C GLY A 395 39.97 8.10 8.84
N ALA A 396 38.71 7.97 8.41
CA ALA A 396 37.60 8.71 9.01
C ALA A 396 37.32 8.26 10.45
N LYS A 397 36.95 9.20 11.32
CA LYS A 397 36.67 8.95 12.74
C LYS A 397 35.18 8.98 13.03
N PHE A 398 34.73 8.01 13.81
CA PHE A 398 33.33 7.86 14.20
C PHE A 398 33.24 7.72 15.73
N SER A 399 32.38 8.52 16.36
CA SER A 399 31.97 8.32 17.76
C SER A 399 30.71 7.48 17.82
N LEU A 400 30.66 6.59 18.79
CA LEU A 400 29.44 5.88 19.16
C LEU A 400 28.49 6.83 19.90
N VAL A 401 27.22 6.87 19.49
CA VAL A 401 26.17 7.68 20.13
C VAL A 401 24.97 6.80 20.46
N MET A 402 24.23 7.13 21.53
CA MET A 402 23.02 6.39 21.90
C MET A 402 21.78 7.12 21.37
N ASN A 403 20.98 6.43 20.56
CA ASN A 403 19.73 6.93 20.01
C ASN A 403 18.58 6.05 20.53
N GLY A 404 17.91 6.51 21.59
CA GLY A 404 16.92 5.68 22.31
C GLY A 404 17.63 4.55 23.05
N ASP A 405 17.24 3.31 22.77
CA ASP A 405 17.87 2.10 23.32
C ASP A 405 18.95 1.50 22.38
N ASP A 406 19.30 2.19 21.28
CA ASP A 406 20.18 1.62 20.25
C ASP A 406 21.45 2.44 19.96
N TRP A 407 22.50 1.73 19.56
CA TRP A 407 23.78 2.34 19.18
C TRP A 407 23.75 2.88 17.75
N ASP A 408 24.40 4.02 17.52
CA ASP A 408 24.58 4.62 16.20
C ASP A 408 25.98 5.26 16.05
N LEU A 409 26.36 5.57 14.81
CA LEU A 409 27.63 6.19 14.46
C LEU A 409 27.46 7.65 14.07
N LYS A 410 28.17 8.53 14.77
CA LYS A 410 28.35 9.93 14.37
C LYS A 410 29.76 10.16 13.82
N ARG A 411 29.85 10.62 12.57
CA ARG A 411 31.14 11.02 11.99
C ARG A 411 31.65 12.30 12.66
N ILE A 412 32.91 12.30 13.05
CA ILE A 412 33.57 13.42 13.74
C ILE A 412 34.62 14.10 12.85
N SER A 413 35.30 13.32 11.99
CA SER A 413 36.27 13.83 11.02
C SER A 413 36.38 12.89 9.82
#